data_AF-A0A449HBA8-F1
#
_entry.id   AF-A0A449HBA8-F1
#
_cell.length_a   1.000
_cell.length_b   1.000
_cell.length_c   1.000
_cell.angle_alpha   90.00
_cell.angle_beta   90.00
_cell.angle_gamma   90.00
#
_symmetry.space_group_name_H-M   'P 1'
#
loop_
_entity.id
_entity.type
_entity.pdbx_description
1 polymer ?
#
loop_
_entity_poly.entity_id
_entity_poly.type
_entity_poly.pdbx_seq_one_letter_code
_entity_poly.pdbx_strand_id
1 'polypeptide(L)'
;MSGPVDPGEKGILHPREQSRHRTLERRPPGPAVGRFVDWYWIVHWDLRGRPAYRAEVLSFPCVNLTFERSATRTGAFVTGVTTTKYVRELTGVGSTFGVRFRAGGFGACTGIEVGALRDRSVPMREVFPDAGDLPEAVLTADSDEERQAMVEDWLARRAGTDDPVYRLVLRIVDAMEHDRTLTRVDQVTDRFGVPVRTLQRMFRRYVGAGPKWVLRRYRLQDGADLLAQGRAADLATLAVELGYFDQAHFSREFTAEIGMTPSEYARHSAALAGDSVGAPGR
;
A
#
# COMPACT_ATOMS: atom_id res chain seq x y z
N MET A 1 -0.63 1.27 -29.64
CA MET A 1 -1.70 1.91 -28.83
C MET A 1 -1.85 1.10 -27.57
N SER A 2 -1.12 1.46 -26.51
CA SER A 2 -1.19 0.77 -25.23
C SER A 2 -2.45 1.26 -24.50
N GLY A 3 -3.34 0.33 -24.15
CA GLY A 3 -4.56 0.62 -23.41
C GLY A 3 -4.26 1.23 -22.03
N PRO A 4 -5.27 1.83 -21.37
CA PRO A 4 -5.12 2.35 -20.03
C PRO A 4 -4.70 1.22 -19.08
N VAL A 5 -3.66 1.48 -18.29
CA VAL A 5 -3.10 0.55 -17.30
C VAL A 5 -4.10 0.39 -16.15
N ASP A 6 -4.26 -0.85 -15.69
CA ASP A 6 -4.99 -1.19 -14.46
C ASP A 6 -4.39 -0.41 -13.27
N PRO A 7 -5.17 0.38 -12.49
CA PRO A 7 -4.71 1.01 -11.25
C PRO A 7 -4.08 0.02 -10.23
N GLY A 8 -4.13 -1.28 -10.52
CA GLY A 8 -3.51 -2.41 -9.86
C GLY A 8 -2.00 -2.40 -9.57
N GLU A 9 -1.14 -1.59 -10.20
CA GLU A 9 0.33 -1.72 -9.97
C GLU A 9 0.97 -0.66 -9.05
N LYS A 10 0.27 0.46 -8.80
CA LYS A 10 0.78 1.57 -7.97
C LYS A 10 1.21 1.04 -6.59
N GLY A 11 2.41 1.42 -6.14
CA GLY A 11 2.99 1.04 -4.84
C GLY A 11 3.74 -0.30 -4.78
N ILE A 12 3.67 -1.15 -5.81
CA ILE A 12 4.55 -2.32 -5.94
C ILE A 12 5.83 -1.89 -6.66
N LEU A 13 6.99 -2.06 -6.04
CA LEU A 13 8.27 -1.78 -6.69
C LEU A 13 8.65 -2.97 -7.58
N HIS A 14 9.02 -2.73 -8.84
CA HIS A 14 9.39 -3.79 -9.79
C HIS A 14 8.32 -4.90 -9.99
N PRO A 15 7.06 -4.56 -10.34
CA PRO A 15 5.95 -5.52 -10.41
C PRO A 15 6.22 -6.72 -11.32
N ARG A 16 6.94 -6.51 -12.43
CA ARG A 16 7.33 -7.57 -13.39
C ARG A 16 8.37 -8.54 -12.85
N GLU A 17 9.26 -8.08 -11.97
CA GLU A 17 10.22 -8.97 -11.32
C GLU A 17 9.49 -9.83 -10.30
N GLN A 18 8.66 -9.19 -9.47
CA GLN A 18 7.93 -9.87 -8.42
C GLN A 18 6.99 -10.96 -8.97
N SER A 19 6.36 -10.76 -10.13
CA SER A 19 5.49 -11.78 -10.75
C SER A 19 6.23 -13.06 -11.16
N ARG A 20 7.57 -13.06 -11.29
CA ARG A 20 8.38 -14.27 -11.52
C ARG A 20 8.61 -15.12 -10.26
N HIS A 21 8.27 -14.57 -9.10
CA HIS A 21 8.54 -15.17 -7.79
C HIS A 21 7.27 -15.42 -6.97
N ARG A 22 6.16 -14.72 -7.27
CA ARG A 22 4.89 -14.85 -6.56
C ARG A 22 3.69 -14.56 -7.44
N THR A 23 2.54 -15.13 -7.09
CA THR A 23 1.25 -14.68 -7.61
C THR A 23 0.77 -13.44 -6.85
N LEU A 24 -0.09 -12.65 -7.49
CA LEU A 24 -0.84 -11.58 -6.85
C LEU A 24 -2.24 -11.54 -7.45
N GLU A 25 -3.23 -11.90 -6.65
CA GLU A 25 -4.65 -11.68 -6.97
C GLU A 25 -5.17 -10.53 -6.11
N ARG A 26 -6.11 -9.75 -6.64
CA ARG A 26 -6.85 -8.75 -5.87
C ARG A 26 -8.33 -8.97 -6.02
N ARG A 27 -9.05 -8.74 -4.93
CA ARG A 27 -10.51 -8.88 -4.89
C ARG A 27 -11.16 -7.60 -4.35
N PRO A 28 -12.28 -7.16 -4.95
CA PRO A 28 -13.03 -6.04 -4.41
C PRO A 28 -13.68 -6.43 -3.07
N PRO A 29 -13.90 -5.44 -2.19
CA PRO A 29 -14.63 -5.68 -0.95
C PRO A 29 -16.13 -5.75 -1.18
N GLY A 30 -16.80 -6.53 -0.33
CA GLY A 30 -18.24 -6.57 -0.25
C GLY A 30 -18.84 -5.24 0.26
N PRO A 31 -20.13 -4.97 -0.02
CA PRO A 31 -20.77 -3.69 0.29
C PRO A 31 -20.81 -3.36 1.79
N ALA A 32 -20.82 -4.37 2.66
CA ALA A 32 -20.86 -4.18 4.11
C ALA A 32 -19.60 -3.48 4.66
N VAL A 33 -18.44 -3.70 4.02
CA VAL A 33 -17.14 -3.19 4.49
C VAL A 33 -16.46 -2.27 3.49
N GLY A 34 -16.95 -2.16 2.24
CA GLY A 34 -16.32 -1.38 1.17
C GLY A 34 -16.15 0.12 1.45
N ARG A 35 -16.87 0.65 2.46
CA ARG A 35 -16.64 2.01 2.98
C ARG A 35 -15.31 2.15 3.73
N PHE A 36 -14.72 1.06 4.23
CA PHE A 36 -13.49 1.05 5.02
C PHE A 36 -12.37 0.26 4.37
N VAL A 37 -12.72 -0.85 3.71
CA VAL A 37 -11.80 -1.71 2.97
C VAL A 37 -11.70 -1.21 1.54
N ASP A 38 -10.48 -1.20 1.01
CA ASP A 38 -10.23 -0.80 -0.37
C ASP A 38 -10.22 -2.03 -1.28
N TRP A 39 -9.43 -3.04 -0.92
CA TRP A 39 -9.43 -4.35 -1.56
C TRP A 39 -8.76 -5.42 -0.68
N TYR A 40 -8.97 -6.66 -1.06
CA TYR A 40 -8.21 -7.82 -0.61
C TYR A 40 -7.09 -8.13 -1.59
N TRP A 41 -5.97 -8.62 -1.09
CA TRP A 41 -4.86 -9.07 -1.91
C TRP A 41 -4.37 -10.43 -1.44
N ILE A 42 -4.08 -11.31 -2.38
CA ILE A 42 -3.70 -12.70 -2.13
C ILE A 42 -2.38 -12.95 -2.84
N VAL A 43 -1.42 -13.47 -2.11
CA VAL A 43 -0.08 -13.74 -2.60
C VAL A 43 0.28 -15.17 -2.25
N HIS A 44 0.70 -15.95 -3.24
CA HIS A 44 1.29 -17.27 -3.05
C HIS A 44 2.69 -17.30 -3.66
N TRP A 45 3.62 -18.01 -3.03
CA TRP A 45 4.95 -18.24 -3.59
C TRP A 45 5.42 -19.67 -3.34
N ASP A 46 6.19 -20.19 -4.31
CA ASP A 46 6.93 -21.43 -4.20
C ASP A 46 8.34 -21.21 -4.74
N LEU A 47 9.29 -21.10 -3.80
CA LEU A 47 10.71 -20.91 -4.03
C LEU A 47 11.51 -22.12 -3.53
N ARG A 48 10.90 -23.31 -3.46
CA ARG A 48 11.63 -24.55 -3.14
C ARG A 48 12.74 -24.78 -4.16
N GLY A 49 13.95 -25.01 -3.67
CA GLY A 49 15.14 -25.16 -4.53
C GLY A 49 15.59 -23.88 -5.23
N ARG A 50 15.01 -22.72 -4.90
CA ARG A 50 15.40 -21.40 -5.43
C ARG A 50 15.99 -20.54 -4.30
N PRO A 51 16.87 -19.56 -4.62
CA PRO A 51 17.33 -18.60 -3.63
C PRO A 51 16.16 -17.76 -3.06
N ALA A 52 16.35 -17.23 -1.86
CA ALA A 52 15.43 -16.30 -1.23
C ALA A 52 15.17 -15.08 -2.14
N TYR A 53 13.93 -14.59 -2.14
CA TYR A 53 13.54 -13.41 -2.90
C TYR A 53 13.16 -12.26 -1.97
N ARG A 54 13.68 -11.05 -2.21
CA ARG A 54 13.33 -9.86 -1.41
C ARG A 54 12.28 -9.04 -2.16
N ALA A 55 11.02 -9.21 -1.77
CA ALA A 55 9.92 -8.41 -2.28
C ALA A 55 9.91 -7.03 -1.58
N GLU A 56 9.90 -5.96 -2.38
CA GLU A 56 9.91 -4.59 -1.88
C GLU A 56 8.61 -3.87 -2.25
N VAL A 57 8.01 -3.18 -1.28
CA VAL A 57 6.73 -2.47 -1.46
C VAL A 57 6.84 -1.07 -0.90
N LEU A 58 6.47 -0.09 -1.71
CA LEU A 58 6.33 1.30 -1.26
C LEU A 58 4.94 1.46 -0.65
N SER A 59 4.89 1.37 0.68
CA SER A 59 3.63 1.31 1.43
C SER A 59 2.76 2.55 1.20
N PHE A 60 1.49 2.30 0.88
CA PHE A 60 0.44 3.31 0.90
C PHE A 60 0.22 3.85 2.33
N PRO A 61 -0.34 5.07 2.48
CA PRO A 61 -0.72 5.65 3.77
C PRO A 61 -1.96 4.95 4.36
N CYS A 62 -1.89 3.63 4.54
CA CYS A 62 -2.98 2.79 5.00
C CYS A 62 -2.51 1.75 6.02
N VAL A 63 -3.49 1.14 6.68
CA VAL A 63 -3.28 -0.05 7.52
C VAL A 63 -3.56 -1.29 6.70
N ASN A 64 -2.76 -2.34 6.90
CA ASN A 64 -3.02 -3.67 6.37
C ASN A 64 -3.30 -4.66 7.51
N LEU A 65 -4.30 -5.51 7.33
CA LEU A 65 -4.49 -6.72 8.14
C LEU A 65 -4.09 -7.92 7.28
N THR A 66 -3.13 -8.72 7.73
CA THR A 66 -2.58 -9.83 6.93
C THR A 66 -2.63 -11.13 7.71
N PHE A 67 -3.05 -12.19 7.05
CA PHE A 67 -2.99 -13.57 7.51
C PHE A 67 -1.91 -14.26 6.70
N GLU A 68 -0.80 -14.60 7.34
CA GLU A 68 0.37 -15.17 6.68
C GLU A 68 0.60 -16.61 7.15
N ARG A 69 0.97 -17.48 6.20
CA ARG A 69 1.52 -18.80 6.47
C ARG A 69 2.82 -18.97 5.68
N SER A 70 3.94 -18.92 6.38
CA SER A 70 5.27 -19.18 5.82
C SER A 70 6.17 -19.85 6.86
N ALA A 71 7.33 -20.33 6.41
CA ALA A 71 8.33 -20.92 7.29
C ALA A 71 8.86 -19.95 8.37
N THR A 72 8.84 -18.64 8.08
CA THR A 72 9.40 -17.60 8.95
C THR A 72 8.34 -16.82 9.73
N ARG A 73 7.08 -16.87 9.30
CA ARG A 73 5.99 -16.13 9.95
C ARG A 73 4.64 -16.80 9.67
N THR A 74 3.96 -17.20 10.74
CA THR A 74 2.59 -17.72 10.66
C THR A 74 1.70 -16.98 11.65
N GLY A 75 0.51 -16.53 11.23
CA GLY A 75 -0.45 -15.83 12.07
C GLY A 75 -1.13 -14.65 11.37
N ALA A 76 -1.93 -13.91 12.13
CA ALA A 76 -2.55 -12.66 11.68
C ALA A 76 -1.82 -11.45 12.28
N PHE A 77 -1.64 -10.39 11.47
CA PHE A 77 -0.88 -9.20 11.84
C PHE A 77 -1.55 -7.92 11.37
N VAL A 78 -1.57 -6.90 12.23
CA VAL A 78 -1.96 -5.54 11.88
C VAL A 78 -0.69 -4.73 11.64
N THR A 79 -0.55 -4.22 10.42
CA THR A 79 0.58 -3.38 10.01
C THR A 79 0.06 -1.98 9.73
N GLY A 80 0.49 -1.01 10.55
CA GLY A 80 0.15 0.39 10.35
C GLY A 80 0.89 1.00 9.16
N VAL A 81 0.84 2.33 9.06
CA VAL A 81 1.58 3.04 8.01
C VAL A 81 3.08 2.88 8.21
N THR A 82 3.74 2.30 7.21
CA THR A 82 5.19 2.18 7.14
C THR A 82 5.78 3.40 6.46
N THR A 83 6.58 4.16 7.21
CA THR A 83 7.25 5.36 6.71
C THR A 83 8.55 5.07 5.98
N THR A 84 9.05 3.85 6.07
CA THR A 84 10.20 3.33 5.30
C THR A 84 9.75 2.30 4.26
N LYS A 85 10.67 1.91 3.37
CA LYS A 85 10.46 0.80 2.45
C LYS A 85 10.13 -0.48 3.22
N TYR A 86 9.03 -1.14 2.86
CA TYR A 86 8.72 -2.45 3.41
C TYR A 86 9.45 -3.51 2.58
N VAL A 87 10.32 -4.29 3.23
CA VAL A 87 11.06 -5.38 2.59
C VAL A 87 10.63 -6.70 3.22
N ARG A 88 10.17 -7.63 2.38
CA ARG A 88 9.79 -8.98 2.78
C ARG A 88 10.69 -9.99 2.09
N GLU A 89 11.39 -10.79 2.89
CA GLU A 89 12.10 -11.95 2.36
C GLU A 89 11.13 -13.14 2.23
N LEU A 90 11.03 -13.67 1.02
CA LEU A 90 10.22 -14.84 0.67
C LEU A 90 11.17 -16.03 0.49
N THR A 91 10.90 -17.11 1.22
CA THR A 91 11.65 -18.37 1.16
C THR A 91 10.68 -19.55 1.19
N GLY A 92 11.13 -20.69 0.65
CA GLY A 92 10.35 -21.93 0.64
C GLY A 92 8.96 -21.73 0.01
N VAL A 93 7.94 -22.23 0.69
CA VAL A 93 6.53 -22.05 0.29
C VAL A 93 5.84 -21.15 1.30
N GLY A 94 4.97 -20.27 0.82
CA GLY A 94 4.08 -19.54 1.71
C GLY A 94 2.96 -18.83 0.99
N SER A 95 2.06 -18.30 1.80
CA SER A 95 0.92 -17.51 1.35
C SER A 95 0.61 -16.36 2.29
N THR A 96 0.02 -15.31 1.73
CA THR A 96 -0.54 -14.20 2.48
C THR A 96 -1.91 -13.84 1.91
N PHE A 97 -2.92 -13.84 2.77
CA PHE A 97 -4.20 -13.21 2.53
C PHE A 97 -4.22 -11.87 3.26
N GLY A 98 -4.37 -10.77 2.53
CA GLY A 98 -4.27 -9.42 3.05
C GLY A 98 -5.49 -8.58 2.79
N VAL A 99 -5.80 -7.73 3.74
CA VAL A 99 -6.83 -6.69 3.68
C VAL A 99 -6.14 -5.35 3.65
N ARG A 100 -6.35 -4.58 2.59
CA ARG A 100 -5.94 -3.17 2.55
C ARG A 100 -7.13 -2.31 2.95
N PHE A 101 -6.96 -1.52 4.01
CA PHE A 101 -7.94 -0.51 4.37
C PHE A 101 -7.75 0.73 3.51
N ARG A 102 -8.83 1.45 3.22
CA ARG A 102 -8.77 2.84 2.75
C ARG A 102 -8.04 3.68 3.79
N ALA A 103 -7.41 4.78 3.38
CA ALA A 103 -6.80 5.70 4.34
C ALA A 103 -7.84 6.18 5.36
N GLY A 104 -7.58 5.98 6.66
CA GLY A 104 -8.55 6.23 7.73
C GLY A 104 -9.57 5.11 7.98
N GLY A 105 -9.74 4.16 7.06
CA GLY A 105 -10.77 3.13 7.12
C GLY A 105 -10.60 2.19 8.31
N PHE A 106 -9.37 1.83 8.66
CA PHE A 106 -9.10 1.00 9.84
C PHE A 106 -9.56 1.67 11.13
N GLY A 107 -9.15 2.92 11.37
CA GLY A 107 -9.53 3.66 12.58
C GLY A 107 -11.04 3.94 12.63
N ALA A 108 -11.67 4.23 11.50
CA ALA A 108 -13.13 4.44 11.43
C ALA A 108 -13.92 3.14 11.63
N CYS A 109 -13.41 2.01 11.14
CA CYS A 109 -14.04 0.70 11.29
C CYS A 109 -13.90 0.14 12.72
N THR A 110 -12.79 0.43 13.41
CA THR A 110 -12.41 -0.26 14.66
C THR A 110 -12.42 0.65 15.89
N GLY A 111 -12.46 1.98 15.69
CA GLY A 111 -12.33 2.98 16.76
C GLY A 111 -10.89 3.21 17.24
N ILE A 112 -9.92 2.46 16.72
CA ILE A 112 -8.51 2.49 17.17
C ILE A 112 -7.80 3.72 16.60
N GLU A 113 -6.96 4.36 17.44
CA GLU A 113 -6.09 5.46 17.02
C GLU A 113 -4.90 4.91 16.22
N VAL A 114 -4.86 5.20 14.92
CA VAL A 114 -3.90 4.60 13.98
C VAL A 114 -2.47 5.10 14.23
N GLY A 115 -2.31 6.27 14.86
CA GLY A 115 -1.01 6.83 15.24
C GLY A 115 -0.13 5.84 16.04
N ALA A 116 -0.73 5.06 16.94
CA ALA A 116 -0.02 4.05 17.75
C ALA A 116 0.53 2.85 16.95
N LEU A 117 0.05 2.64 15.71
CA LEU A 117 0.45 1.56 14.82
C LEU A 117 1.48 2.00 13.77
N ARG A 118 1.82 3.29 13.71
CA ARG A 118 2.82 3.81 12.78
C ARG A 118 4.14 3.07 12.93
N ASP A 119 4.71 2.65 11.79
CA ASP A 119 5.99 1.92 11.70
C ASP A 119 6.00 0.60 12.51
N ARG A 120 4.83 0.03 12.79
CA ARG A 120 4.68 -1.22 13.55
C ARG A 120 3.88 -2.25 12.77
N SER A 121 4.31 -3.51 12.92
CA SER A 121 3.57 -4.71 12.50
C SER A 121 3.44 -5.61 13.73
N VAL A 122 2.23 -5.71 14.27
CA VAL A 122 1.95 -6.41 15.53
C VAL A 122 0.99 -7.57 15.30
N PRO A 123 1.04 -8.65 16.10
CA PRO A 123 0.02 -9.69 16.09
C PRO A 123 -1.39 -9.10 16.21
N MET A 124 -2.32 -9.63 15.43
CA MET A 124 -3.71 -9.17 15.43
C MET A 124 -4.32 -9.20 16.83
N ARG A 125 -3.99 -10.21 17.64
CA ARG A 125 -4.50 -10.38 19.02
C ARG A 125 -4.02 -9.29 19.99
N GLU A 126 -2.92 -8.60 19.72
CA GLU A 126 -2.50 -7.44 20.53
C GLU A 126 -3.41 -6.22 20.29
N VAL A 127 -3.99 -6.13 19.10
CA VAL A 127 -4.88 -5.03 18.69
C VAL A 127 -6.35 -5.39 18.94
N PHE A 128 -6.70 -6.66 18.75
CA PHE A 128 -8.03 -7.23 18.91
C PHE A 128 -7.96 -8.47 19.82
N PRO A 129 -7.92 -8.30 21.15
CA PRO A 129 -7.92 -9.42 22.09
C PRO A 129 -9.16 -10.32 21.95
N ASP A 130 -10.24 -9.77 21.41
CA ASP A 130 -11.52 -10.39 21.11
C ASP A 130 -11.58 -11.01 19.70
N ALA A 131 -10.44 -11.19 19.01
CA ALA A 131 -10.38 -11.80 17.68
C ALA A 131 -10.80 -13.28 17.66
N GLY A 132 -10.93 -13.93 18.82
CA GLY A 132 -11.36 -15.34 18.92
C GLY A 132 -10.40 -16.28 18.19
N ASP A 133 -10.95 -17.13 17.33
CA ASP A 133 -10.28 -18.09 16.46
C ASP A 133 -10.18 -17.62 15.01
N LEU A 134 -10.55 -16.37 14.71
CA LEU A 134 -10.51 -15.84 13.33
C LEU A 134 -9.13 -16.01 12.66
N PRO A 135 -7.99 -15.71 13.31
CA PRO A 135 -6.68 -15.92 12.69
C PRO A 135 -6.48 -17.35 12.21
N GLU A 136 -6.80 -18.33 13.05
CA GLU A 136 -6.64 -19.74 12.75
C GLU A 136 -7.62 -20.18 11.66
N ALA A 137 -8.90 -19.80 11.78
CA ALA A 137 -9.95 -20.13 10.81
C ALA A 137 -9.62 -19.62 9.40
N VAL A 138 -9.19 -18.36 9.27
CA VAL A 138 -8.79 -17.78 7.96
C VAL A 138 -7.56 -18.50 7.40
N LEU A 139 -6.60 -18.86 8.25
CA LEU A 139 -5.39 -19.57 7.81
C LEU A 139 -5.64 -21.03 7.41
N THR A 140 -6.75 -21.64 7.82
CA THR A 140 -7.13 -23.03 7.47
C THR A 140 -8.29 -23.13 6.49
N ALA A 141 -8.93 -22.03 6.13
CA ALA A 141 -10.01 -22.03 5.13
C ALA A 141 -9.54 -22.58 3.78
N ASP A 142 -10.44 -23.31 3.12
CA ASP A 142 -10.18 -24.08 1.90
C ASP A 142 -10.16 -23.20 0.65
N SER A 143 -10.77 -22.01 0.72
CA SER A 143 -10.84 -21.05 -0.38
C SER A 143 -10.62 -19.61 0.04
N ASP A 144 -10.20 -18.76 -0.90
CA ASP A 144 -10.04 -17.32 -0.66
C ASP A 144 -11.40 -16.61 -0.54
N GLU A 145 -12.46 -17.16 -1.14
CA GLU A 145 -13.86 -16.77 -0.94
C GLU A 145 -14.27 -16.89 0.53
N GLU A 146 -14.00 -18.04 1.15
CA GLU A 146 -14.30 -18.28 2.57
C GLU A 146 -13.49 -17.35 3.47
N ARG A 147 -12.20 -17.16 3.19
CA ARG A 147 -11.34 -16.21 3.92
C ARG A 147 -11.92 -14.80 3.87
N GLN A 148 -12.31 -14.35 2.68
CA GLN A 148 -12.93 -13.04 2.52
C GLN A 148 -14.23 -12.93 3.30
N ALA A 149 -15.14 -13.91 3.18
CA ALA A 149 -16.42 -13.90 3.89
C ALA A 149 -16.24 -13.85 5.42
N MET A 150 -15.33 -14.66 5.99
CA MET A 150 -15.03 -14.65 7.43
C MET A 150 -14.52 -13.30 7.90
N VAL A 151 -13.60 -12.69 7.16
CA VAL A 151 -13.03 -11.38 7.50
C VAL A 151 -14.05 -10.26 7.32
N GLU A 152 -14.86 -10.29 6.27
CA GLU A 152 -15.93 -9.31 6.06
C GLU A 152 -16.96 -9.35 7.17
N ASP A 153 -17.42 -10.54 7.56
CA ASP A 153 -18.38 -10.73 8.66
C ASP A 153 -17.79 -10.23 10.00
N TRP A 154 -16.51 -10.52 10.26
CA TRP A 154 -15.81 -10.03 11.45
C TRP A 154 -15.64 -8.50 11.49
N LEU A 155 -15.37 -7.87 10.34
CA LEU A 155 -15.26 -6.42 10.20
C LEU A 155 -16.62 -5.74 10.25
N ALA A 156 -17.64 -6.31 9.61
CA ALA A 156 -19.00 -5.78 9.57
C ALA A 156 -19.62 -5.68 10.98
N ARG A 157 -19.32 -6.64 11.85
CA ARG A 157 -19.72 -6.58 13.27
C ARG A 157 -19.08 -5.43 14.06
N ARG A 158 -17.94 -4.91 13.61
CA ARG A 158 -17.20 -3.80 14.25
C ARG A 158 -17.48 -2.46 13.62
N ALA A 159 -17.89 -2.48 12.36
CA ALA A 159 -18.18 -1.34 11.52
C ALA A 159 -19.09 -0.33 12.26
N GLY A 160 -18.49 0.75 12.76
CA GLY A 160 -19.21 1.80 13.49
C GLY A 160 -20.27 2.53 12.65
N THR A 161 -20.99 3.46 13.26
CA THR A 161 -21.94 4.33 12.56
C THR A 161 -21.23 5.26 11.55
N ASP A 162 -21.99 6.03 10.78
CA ASP A 162 -21.41 7.04 9.89
C ASP A 162 -20.52 8.03 10.68
N ASP A 163 -19.32 8.30 10.14
CA ASP A 163 -18.31 9.20 10.72
C ASP A 163 -18.01 10.31 9.71
N PRO A 164 -18.55 11.53 9.89
CA PRO A 164 -18.32 12.66 9.00
C PRO A 164 -16.85 13.07 8.90
N VAL A 165 -16.07 12.89 9.96
CA VAL A 165 -14.64 13.21 10.00
C VAL A 165 -13.88 12.22 9.12
N TYR A 166 -14.19 10.93 9.23
CA TYR A 166 -13.64 9.91 8.34
C TYR A 166 -13.98 10.20 6.87
N ARG A 167 -15.24 10.53 6.56
CA ARG A 167 -15.65 10.89 5.18
C ARG A 167 -14.85 12.07 4.64
N LEU A 168 -14.55 13.07 5.47
CA LEU A 168 -13.69 14.19 5.09
C LEU A 168 -12.23 13.74 4.87
N VAL A 169 -11.66 12.93 5.76
CA VAL A 169 -10.30 12.37 5.60
C VAL A 169 -10.19 11.59 4.30
N LEU A 170 -11.18 10.74 3.99
CA LEU A 170 -11.20 9.93 2.78
C LEU A 170 -11.19 10.82 1.53
N ARG A 171 -12.03 11.87 1.46
CA ARG A 171 -12.02 12.82 0.34
C ARG A 171 -10.72 13.59 0.20
N ILE A 172 -10.10 13.98 1.33
CA ILE A 172 -8.83 14.69 1.31
C ILE A 172 -7.73 13.78 0.76
N VAL A 173 -7.62 12.55 1.27
CA VAL A 173 -6.60 11.60 0.82
C VAL A 173 -6.80 11.20 -0.64
N ASP A 174 -8.05 10.97 -1.06
CA ASP A 174 -8.39 10.70 -2.46
C ASP A 174 -7.94 11.83 -3.39
N ALA A 175 -8.16 13.09 -3.00
CA ALA A 175 -7.64 14.22 -3.77
C ALA A 175 -6.10 14.28 -3.77
N MET A 176 -5.44 13.99 -2.64
CA MET A 176 -3.97 13.97 -2.58
C MET A 176 -3.36 12.83 -3.43
N GLU A 177 -4.09 11.75 -3.65
CA GLU A 177 -3.64 10.60 -4.43
C GLU A 177 -3.79 10.81 -5.94
N HIS A 178 -4.86 11.49 -6.36
CA HIS A 178 -5.24 11.62 -7.77
C HIS A 178 -4.96 13.00 -8.36
N ASP A 179 -4.86 14.06 -7.55
CA ASP A 179 -4.54 15.41 -7.99
C ASP A 179 -3.07 15.74 -7.71
N ARG A 180 -2.23 15.54 -8.73
CA ARG A 180 -0.79 15.82 -8.69
C ARG A 180 -0.44 17.30 -8.46
N THR A 181 -1.39 18.22 -8.62
CA THR A 181 -1.16 19.65 -8.35
C THR A 181 -1.17 19.97 -6.85
N LEU A 182 -1.77 19.10 -6.03
CA LEU A 182 -1.70 19.17 -4.58
C LEU A 182 -0.34 18.66 -4.10
N THR A 183 0.58 19.57 -3.83
CA THR A 183 1.96 19.26 -3.42
C THR A 183 2.30 19.85 -2.05
N ARG A 184 1.48 20.76 -1.55
CA ARG A 184 1.67 21.48 -0.29
C ARG A 184 0.44 21.39 0.62
N VAL A 185 0.69 21.52 1.93
CA VAL A 185 -0.36 21.40 2.96
C VAL A 185 -1.35 22.56 2.90
N ASP A 186 -0.89 23.78 2.57
CA ASP A 186 -1.75 24.96 2.43
C ASP A 186 -2.79 24.80 1.30
N GLN A 187 -2.37 24.26 0.16
CA GLN A 187 -3.31 23.92 -0.94
C GLN A 187 -4.43 22.98 -0.48
N VAL A 188 -4.10 22.00 0.38
CA VAL A 188 -5.10 21.08 0.96
C VAL A 188 -6.01 21.81 1.94
N THR A 189 -5.47 22.68 2.80
CA THR A 189 -6.30 23.43 3.75
C THR A 189 -7.25 24.39 3.05
N ASP A 190 -6.78 25.08 2.02
CA ASP A 190 -7.56 26.05 1.25
C ASP A 190 -8.68 25.34 0.47
N ARG A 191 -8.36 24.21 -0.18
CA ARG A 191 -9.34 23.44 -0.96
C ARG A 191 -10.47 22.86 -0.11
N PHE A 192 -10.16 22.37 1.09
CA PHE A 192 -11.12 21.67 1.93
C PHE A 192 -11.69 22.53 3.07
N GLY A 193 -11.25 23.78 3.22
CA GLY A 193 -11.69 24.68 4.28
C GLY A 193 -11.33 24.18 5.68
N VAL A 194 -10.20 23.46 5.82
CA VAL A 194 -9.80 22.84 7.09
C VAL A 194 -8.54 23.52 7.62
N PRO A 195 -8.52 24.05 8.86
CA PRO A 195 -7.30 24.60 9.45
C PRO A 195 -6.18 23.56 9.56
N VAL A 196 -4.92 23.97 9.36
CA VAL A 196 -3.74 23.08 9.38
C VAL A 196 -3.68 22.19 10.63
N ARG A 197 -3.95 22.74 11.82
CA ARG A 197 -3.92 21.98 13.08
C ARG A 197 -4.99 20.88 13.13
N THR A 198 -6.18 21.18 12.59
CA THR A 198 -7.28 20.21 12.48
C THR A 198 -6.92 19.10 11.50
N LEU A 199 -6.37 19.46 10.34
CA LEU A 199 -5.89 18.50 9.34
C LEU A 199 -4.85 17.55 9.94
N GLN A 200 -3.83 18.08 10.60
CA GLN A 200 -2.78 17.29 11.25
C GLN A 200 -3.33 16.32 12.31
N ARG A 201 -4.31 16.77 13.12
CA ARG A 201 -4.95 15.93 14.15
C ARG A 201 -5.75 14.79 13.52
N MET A 202 -6.55 15.07 12.50
CA MET A 202 -7.31 14.05 11.78
C MET A 202 -6.39 13.02 11.12
N PHE A 203 -5.33 13.48 10.46
CA PHE A 203 -4.35 12.63 9.80
C PHE A 203 -3.60 11.72 10.77
N ARG A 204 -3.19 12.24 11.94
CA ARG A 204 -2.57 11.41 12.99
C ARG A 204 -3.54 10.31 13.47
N ARG A 205 -4.79 10.69 13.77
CA ARG A 205 -5.80 9.77 14.30
C ARG A 205 -6.19 8.66 13.32
N TYR A 206 -6.49 9.03 12.08
CA TYR A 206 -7.08 8.13 11.08
C TYR A 206 -6.04 7.49 10.17
N VAL A 207 -5.05 8.26 9.73
CA VAL A 207 -4.05 7.79 8.76
C VAL A 207 -2.81 7.25 9.47
N GLY A 208 -2.45 7.79 10.64
CA GLY A 208 -1.21 7.42 11.35
C GLY A 208 0.04 8.15 10.84
N ALA A 209 -0.11 9.04 9.86
CA ALA A 209 0.97 9.88 9.33
C ALA A 209 0.48 11.30 9.05
N GLY A 210 1.39 12.28 9.05
CA GLY A 210 1.04 13.69 8.83
C GLY A 210 0.75 14.03 7.36
N PRO A 211 -0.03 15.09 7.07
CA PRO A 211 -0.45 15.43 5.70
C PRO A 211 0.72 15.71 4.75
N LYS A 212 1.78 16.38 5.23
CA LYS A 212 3.00 16.62 4.44
C LYS A 212 3.68 15.31 4.01
N TRP A 213 3.71 14.33 4.91
CA TRP A 213 4.29 13.02 4.61
C TRP A 213 3.43 12.26 3.58
N VAL A 214 2.09 12.33 3.70
CA VAL A 214 1.18 11.71 2.74
C VAL A 214 1.33 12.31 1.33
N LEU A 215 1.37 13.65 1.19
CA LEU A 215 1.66 14.31 -0.10
C LEU A 215 2.98 13.85 -0.69
N ARG A 216 4.03 13.78 0.13
CA ARG A 216 5.35 13.31 -0.29
C ARG A 216 5.30 11.85 -0.75
N ARG A 217 4.60 10.98 -0.03
CA ARG A 217 4.49 9.55 -0.37
C ARG A 217 3.81 9.36 -1.71
N TYR A 218 2.69 10.05 -1.98
CA TYR A 218 2.01 9.96 -3.27
C TYR A 218 2.86 10.49 -4.42
N ARG A 219 3.55 11.63 -4.25
CA ARG A 219 4.49 12.15 -5.26
C ARG A 219 5.61 11.16 -5.59
N LEU A 220 6.15 10.48 -4.60
CA LEU A 220 7.17 9.45 -4.81
C LEU A 220 6.61 8.21 -5.52
N GLN A 221 5.38 7.78 -5.18
CA GLN A 221 4.70 6.70 -5.89
C GLN A 221 4.46 7.08 -7.36
N ASP A 222 3.95 8.28 -7.63
CA ASP A 222 3.75 8.78 -8.99
C ASP A 222 5.07 8.85 -9.78
N GLY A 223 6.15 9.27 -9.14
CA GLY A 223 7.49 9.27 -9.75
C GLY A 223 7.99 7.87 -10.05
N ALA A 224 7.85 6.93 -9.11
CA ALA A 224 8.25 5.53 -9.31
C ALA A 224 7.44 4.88 -10.44
N ASP A 225 6.14 5.10 -10.49
CA ASP A 225 5.26 4.56 -11.53
C ASP A 225 5.63 5.12 -12.91
N LEU A 226 5.86 6.44 -13.04
CA LEU A 226 6.29 7.05 -14.30
C LEU A 226 7.65 6.55 -14.78
N LEU A 227 8.60 6.36 -13.86
CA LEU A 227 9.93 5.80 -14.17
C LEU A 227 9.83 4.34 -14.60
N ALA A 228 9.03 3.53 -13.89
CA ALA A 228 8.82 2.12 -14.24
C ALA A 228 8.18 1.94 -15.62
N GLN A 229 7.32 2.88 -16.02
CA GLN A 229 6.66 2.88 -17.34
C GLN A 229 7.56 3.43 -18.46
N GLY A 230 8.77 3.91 -18.15
CA GLY A 230 9.64 4.58 -19.13
C GLY A 230 9.05 5.89 -19.65
N ARG A 231 8.12 6.51 -18.90
CA ARG A 231 7.42 7.75 -19.29
C ARG A 231 8.11 9.01 -18.78
N ALA A 232 9.24 8.85 -18.09
CA ALA A 232 10.09 9.95 -17.69
C ALA A 232 11.14 10.20 -18.79
N ALA A 233 10.92 11.20 -19.65
CA ALA A 233 11.87 11.59 -20.67
C ALA A 233 13.12 12.27 -20.08
N ASP A 234 12.91 13.06 -19.02
CA ASP A 234 13.93 13.81 -18.31
C ASP A 234 13.60 13.90 -16.81
N LEU A 235 14.61 13.70 -15.95
CA LEU A 235 14.42 13.69 -14.50
C LEU A 235 14.22 15.09 -13.91
N ALA A 236 14.76 16.14 -14.54
CA ALA A 236 14.55 17.51 -14.08
C ALA A 236 13.10 17.95 -14.35
N THR A 237 12.59 17.65 -15.54
CA THR A 237 11.18 17.87 -15.91
C THR A 237 10.24 17.09 -15.00
N LEU A 238 10.51 15.80 -14.78
CA LEU A 238 9.73 14.97 -13.86
C LEU A 238 9.71 15.54 -12.44
N ALA A 239 10.85 16.02 -11.93
CA ALA A 239 10.94 16.63 -10.60
C ALA A 239 10.01 17.84 -10.49
N VAL A 240 10.03 18.74 -11.49
CA VAL A 240 9.15 19.92 -11.52
C VAL A 240 7.67 19.53 -11.62
N GLU A 241 7.32 18.56 -12.47
CA GLU A 241 5.94 18.06 -12.60
C GLU A 241 5.40 17.43 -11.30
N LEU A 242 6.27 16.82 -10.52
CA LEU A 242 5.94 16.28 -9.19
C LEU A 242 6.02 17.36 -8.09
N GLY A 243 6.31 18.62 -8.43
CA GLY A 243 6.39 19.72 -7.47
C GLY A 243 7.60 19.67 -6.54
N TYR A 244 8.72 19.09 -7.00
CA TYR A 244 10.03 19.26 -6.37
C TYR A 244 10.68 20.56 -6.82
N PHE A 245 11.56 21.10 -5.97
CA PHE A 245 12.28 22.33 -6.28
C PHE A 245 13.26 22.13 -7.45
N ASP A 246 13.96 21.00 -7.45
CA ASP A 246 14.90 20.60 -8.50
C ASP A 246 15.07 19.07 -8.54
N GLN A 247 15.79 18.59 -9.55
CA GLN A 247 16.13 17.18 -9.73
C GLN A 247 16.91 16.59 -8.54
N ALA A 248 17.78 17.38 -7.91
CA ALA A 248 18.63 16.92 -6.80
C ALA A 248 17.80 16.69 -5.52
N HIS A 249 16.78 17.51 -5.29
CA HIS A 249 15.80 17.33 -4.21
C HIS A 249 14.97 16.06 -4.45
N PHE A 250 14.42 15.90 -5.66
CA PHE A 250 13.70 14.67 -6.02
C PHE A 250 14.57 13.43 -5.84
N SER A 251 15.79 13.42 -6.41
CA SER A 251 16.68 12.26 -6.36
C SER A 251 17.08 11.88 -4.93
N ARG A 252 17.35 12.87 -4.06
CA ARG A 252 17.65 12.62 -2.65
C ARG A 252 16.47 11.97 -1.92
N GLU A 253 15.27 12.51 -2.09
CA GLU A 253 14.09 11.96 -1.44
C GLU A 253 13.70 10.58 -1.98
N PHE A 254 13.80 10.39 -3.29
CA PHE A 254 13.53 9.12 -3.95
C PHE A 254 14.50 8.04 -3.48
N THR A 255 15.80 8.34 -3.47
CA THR A 255 16.83 7.40 -3.02
C THR A 255 16.68 7.06 -1.54
N ALA A 256 16.35 8.03 -0.69
CA ALA A 256 16.14 7.81 0.74
C ALA A 256 14.97 6.84 1.03
N GLU A 257 13.93 6.85 0.18
CA GLU A 257 12.71 6.06 0.40
C GLU A 257 12.72 4.73 -0.35
N ILE A 258 13.27 4.69 -1.56
CA ILE A 258 13.23 3.51 -2.44
C ILE A 258 14.57 2.74 -2.36
N GLY A 259 15.66 3.40 -1.95
CA GLY A 259 16.97 2.78 -1.77
C GLY A 259 17.83 2.72 -3.04
N MET A 260 17.36 3.28 -4.15
CA MET A 260 18.11 3.42 -5.40
C MET A 260 17.80 4.77 -6.05
N THR A 261 18.69 5.26 -6.90
CA THR A 261 18.46 6.52 -7.61
C THR A 261 17.34 6.39 -8.65
N PRO A 262 16.66 7.50 -9.02
CA PRO A 262 15.65 7.47 -10.09
C PRO A 262 16.15 6.86 -11.40
N SER A 263 17.39 7.18 -11.80
CA SER A 263 18.01 6.64 -13.02
C SER A 263 18.25 5.14 -12.95
N GLU A 264 18.72 4.63 -11.80
CA GLU A 264 18.90 3.19 -11.58
C GLU A 264 17.55 2.47 -11.61
N TYR A 265 16.54 3.03 -10.95
CA TYR A 265 15.19 2.48 -10.91
C TYR A 265 14.57 2.37 -12.32
N ALA A 266 14.72 3.41 -13.14
CA ALA A 266 14.26 3.42 -14.53
C ALA A 266 14.99 2.37 -15.38
N ARG A 267 16.33 2.28 -15.29
CA ARG A 267 17.13 1.29 -16.04
C ARG A 267 16.78 -0.14 -15.64
N HIS A 268 16.65 -0.42 -14.34
CA HIS A 268 16.28 -1.75 -13.84
C HIS A 268 14.90 -2.16 -14.36
N SER A 269 13.93 -1.26 -14.30
CA SER A 269 12.57 -1.49 -14.82
C SER A 269 12.56 -1.72 -16.34
N ALA A 270 13.37 -0.97 -17.10
CA ALA A 270 13.50 -1.14 -18.55
C ALA A 270 14.16 -2.47 -18.95
N ALA A 271 15.20 -2.91 -18.24
CA ALA A 271 15.87 -4.20 -18.49
C ALA A 271 14.88 -5.38 -18.32
N LEU A 272 14.08 -5.35 -17.26
CA LEU A 272 13.04 -6.35 -17.01
C LEU A 272 11.91 -6.33 -18.07
N ALA A 273 11.67 -5.18 -18.69
CA ALA A 273 10.73 -5.04 -19.80
C ALA A 273 11.27 -5.63 -21.11
N GLY A 274 12.59 -5.58 -21.35
CA GLY A 274 13.24 -6.20 -22.50
C GLY A 274 13.25 -7.73 -22.43
N ASP A 275 13.51 -8.29 -21.25
CA ASP A 275 13.56 -9.75 -21.05
C ASP A 275 12.22 -10.47 -21.25
N SER A 276 11.10 -9.76 -21.16
CA SER A 276 9.75 -10.33 -21.33
C SER A 276 9.32 -10.46 -22.80
N VAL A 277 10.06 -9.87 -23.75
CA VAL A 277 9.83 -10.00 -25.20
C VAL A 277 10.62 -11.18 -25.80
N GLY A 278 11.48 -11.83 -25.00
CA GLY A 278 12.47 -12.82 -25.47
C GLY A 278 12.20 -14.30 -25.16
N ALA A 279 11.00 -14.70 -24.72
CA ALA A 279 10.67 -16.12 -24.52
C ALA A 279 9.90 -16.68 -25.73
N PRO A 280 10.55 -17.31 -26.74
CA PRO A 280 9.84 -18.15 -27.69
C PRO A 280 9.43 -19.45 -27.00
N GLY A 281 8.18 -19.85 -27.22
CA GLY A 281 7.63 -21.08 -26.70
C GLY A 281 8.48 -22.30 -27.05
N ARG A 282 8.54 -23.23 -26.11
CA ARG A 282 8.86 -24.63 -26.35
C ARG A 282 7.80 -25.48 -25.66
#